data_AF-C4YPB3-F1
#
_entry.id   AF-C4YPB3-F1
#
_cell.length_a   1.000
_cell.length_b   1.000
_cell.length_c   1.000
_cell.angle_alpha   90.00
_cell.angle_beta   90.00
_cell.angle_gamma   90.00
#
_symmetry.space_group_name_H-M   'P 1'
#
loop_
_entity.id
_entity.type
_entity.pdbx_description
1 polymer ?
#
loop_
_entity_poly.entity_id
_entity_poly.type
_entity_poly.pdbx_seq_one_letter_code
_entity_poly.pdbx_strand_id
1 'polypeptide(L)'
;MSTPKNNEDKPESSKDFDINDLVKLESITQKVLDPNNENPHMGEYIKGTFSYIANAMIKMQTTNDRQATAKEIAEDLSQKFDDWVKSREAAKENQSAEDTTANKIEESKQ
;
A
#
# COMPACT_ATOMS: atom_id res chain seq x y z
N MET A 1 22.64 -49.08 14.77
CA MET A 1 21.73 -49.13 13.60
C MET A 1 20.49 -48.31 13.94
N SER A 2 20.20 -47.32 13.07
CA SER A 2 18.90 -46.70 12.69
C SER A 2 17.79 -46.51 13.73
N THR A 3 17.11 -45.38 13.93
CA THR A 3 17.15 -43.94 13.53
C THR A 3 16.14 -43.24 14.47
N PRO A 4 16.27 -41.95 14.84
CA PRO A 4 15.19 -41.23 15.50
C PRO A 4 14.19 -40.71 14.46
N LYS A 5 12.91 -41.08 14.63
CA LYS A 5 11.76 -40.39 14.02
C LYS A 5 11.64 -39.02 14.69
N ASN A 6 12.07 -37.97 14.00
CA ASN A 6 11.50 -36.65 14.22
C ASN A 6 10.81 -36.27 12.91
N ASN A 7 9.48 -36.33 12.94
CA ASN A 7 8.64 -35.67 11.97
C ASN A 7 8.95 -34.18 12.12
N GLU A 8 9.79 -33.64 11.24
CA GLU A 8 9.77 -32.22 10.99
C GLU A 8 8.37 -31.90 10.48
N ASP A 9 7.61 -31.18 11.30
CA ASP A 9 6.39 -30.46 10.91
C ASP A 9 6.74 -29.63 9.67
N LYS A 10 6.55 -30.26 8.51
CA LYS A 10 6.59 -29.59 7.22
C LYS A 10 5.41 -28.63 7.26
N PRO A 11 5.61 -27.30 7.20
CA PRO A 11 4.48 -26.38 7.21
C PRO A 11 3.53 -26.78 6.09
N GLU A 12 2.31 -27.16 6.48
CA GLU A 12 1.24 -27.56 5.58
C GLU A 12 1.12 -26.52 4.48
N SER A 13 1.34 -26.97 3.25
CA SER A 13 1.11 -26.29 1.97
C SER A 13 1.00 -24.77 2.07
N SER A 14 2.10 -24.09 1.77
CA SER A 14 2.07 -22.73 1.26
C SER A 14 1.04 -22.69 0.12
N LYS A 15 -0.19 -22.23 0.39
CA LYS A 15 -1.10 -21.83 -0.66
C LYS A 15 -0.36 -20.74 -1.40
N ASP A 16 0.14 -21.07 -2.58
CA ASP A 16 0.75 -20.09 -3.46
C ASP A 16 -0.26 -18.96 -3.62
N PHE A 17 0.21 -17.74 -3.42
CA PHE A 17 -0.62 -16.56 -3.54
C PHE A 17 -1.22 -16.47 -4.94
N ASP A 18 -2.55 -16.41 -5.01
CA ASP A 18 -3.28 -16.29 -6.27
C ASP A 18 -3.52 -14.81 -6.62
N ILE A 19 -3.04 -14.40 -7.79
CA ILE A 19 -3.27 -13.05 -8.35
C ILE A 19 -4.78 -12.75 -8.41
N ASN A 20 -5.62 -13.76 -8.64
CA ASN A 20 -7.07 -13.56 -8.68
C ASN A 20 -7.65 -13.10 -7.32
N ASP A 21 -7.03 -13.48 -6.21
CA ASP A 21 -7.46 -13.01 -4.89
C ASP A 21 -7.04 -11.56 -4.65
N LEU A 22 -5.89 -11.14 -5.20
CA LEU A 22 -5.47 -9.75 -5.16
C LEU A 22 -6.43 -8.83 -5.93
N VAL A 23 -6.88 -9.26 -7.11
CA VAL A 23 -7.85 -8.52 -7.93
C VAL A 23 -9.21 -8.40 -7.22
N LYS A 24 -9.65 -9.45 -6.52
CA LYS A 24 -10.87 -9.38 -5.70
C LYS A 24 -10.72 -8.37 -4.56
N LEU A 25 -9.56 -8.38 -3.90
CA LEU A 25 -9.28 -7.47 -2.78
C LEU A 25 -9.21 -6.01 -3.26
N GLU A 26 -8.63 -5.77 -4.44
CA GLU A 26 -8.64 -4.45 -5.11
C GLU A 26 -10.08 -3.98 -5.35
N SER A 27 -10.92 -4.84 -5.94
CA SER A 27 -12.31 -4.52 -6.23
C SER A 27 -13.13 -4.21 -4.97
N ILE A 28 -12.93 -4.97 -3.90
CA ILE A 28 -13.57 -4.71 -2.59
C ILE A 28 -13.09 -3.36 -2.05
N THR A 29 -11.79 -3.09 -2.10
CA THR A 29 -11.20 -1.85 -1.59
C THR A 29 -11.73 -0.64 -2.34
N GLN A 30 -11.83 -0.72 -3.67
CA GLN A 30 -12.47 0.32 -4.49
C GLN A 30 -13.92 0.54 -4.05
N LYS A 31 -14.71 -0.53 -3.90
CA LYS A 31 -16.12 -0.41 -3.46
C LYS A 31 -16.29 0.17 -2.06
N VAL A 32 -15.31 0.01 -1.18
CA VAL A 32 -15.37 0.53 0.20
C VAL A 32 -14.89 1.97 0.28
N LEU A 33 -13.77 2.29 -0.36
CA LEU A 33 -13.11 3.59 -0.22
C LEU A 33 -13.57 4.62 -1.26
N ASP A 34 -14.02 4.16 -2.44
CA ASP A 34 -14.48 5.02 -3.53
C ASP A 34 -15.61 4.33 -4.33
N PRO A 35 -16.76 4.06 -3.68
CA PRO A 35 -17.87 3.28 -4.24
C PRO A 35 -18.45 3.86 -5.53
N ASN A 36 -18.46 5.19 -5.64
CA ASN A 36 -19.04 5.91 -6.77
C ASN A 36 -17.98 6.39 -7.78
N ASN A 37 -16.69 6.10 -7.53
CA ASN A 37 -15.58 6.55 -8.36
C ASN A 37 -15.54 8.09 -8.52
N GLU A 38 -15.95 8.80 -7.47
CA GLU A 38 -16.08 10.26 -7.43
C GLU A 38 -14.78 10.95 -7.02
N ASN A 39 -13.86 10.20 -6.39
CA ASN A 39 -12.54 10.72 -6.03
C ASN A 39 -11.48 10.22 -7.03
N PRO A 40 -11.11 11.03 -8.05
CA PRO A 40 -10.15 10.61 -9.07
C PRO A 40 -8.78 10.22 -8.51
N HIS A 41 -8.37 10.81 -7.38
CA HIS A 41 -7.10 10.48 -6.73
C HIS A 41 -7.17 9.17 -5.95
N MET A 42 -8.36 8.78 -5.46
CA MET A 42 -8.50 7.56 -4.66
C MET A 42 -8.40 6.30 -5.52
N GLY A 43 -9.05 6.29 -6.69
CA GLY A 43 -8.94 5.19 -7.64
C GLY A 43 -7.51 4.94 -8.13
N GLU A 44 -6.75 6.01 -8.42
CA GLU A 44 -5.33 5.90 -8.79
C GLU A 44 -4.47 5.34 -7.66
N TYR A 45 -4.73 5.79 -6.43
CA TYR A 45 -4.03 5.30 -5.24
C TYR A 45 -4.27 3.80 -4.98
N ILE A 46 -5.52 3.35 -5.12
CA ILE A 46 -5.89 1.94 -4.95
C ILE A 46 -5.18 1.10 -6.00
N LYS A 47 -5.29 1.46 -7.29
CA LYS A 47 -4.61 0.75 -8.39
C LYS A 47 -3.10 0.70 -8.20
N GLY A 48 -2.48 1.81 -7.80
CA GLY A 48 -1.04 1.88 -7.54
C GLY A 48 -0.61 0.94 -6.41
N THR A 49 -1.38 0.90 -5.32
CA THR A 49 -1.13 0.03 -4.17
C THR A 49 -1.21 -1.44 -4.56
N PHE A 50 -2.28 -1.84 -5.25
CA PHE A 50 -2.49 -3.24 -5.64
C PHE A 50 -1.50 -3.70 -6.71
N SER A 51 -1.12 -2.83 -7.66
CA SER A 51 -0.04 -3.10 -8.62
C SER A 51 1.30 -3.33 -7.93
N TYR A 52 1.60 -2.55 -6.90
CA TYR A 52 2.81 -2.74 -6.11
C TYR A 52 2.83 -4.09 -5.39
N ILE A 53 1.73 -4.45 -4.72
CA ILE A 53 1.60 -5.74 -4.03
C ILE A 53 1.75 -6.89 -5.04
N ALA A 54 1.15 -6.78 -6.22
CA ALA A 54 1.29 -7.80 -7.28
C ALA A 54 2.76 -8.01 -7.66
N ASN A 55 3.50 -6.92 -7.89
CA ASN A 55 4.91 -6.97 -8.26
C ASN A 55 5.79 -7.55 -7.15
N ALA A 56 5.54 -7.16 -5.90
CA ALA A 56 6.22 -7.69 -4.73
C ALA A 56 6.01 -9.21 -4.59
N MET A 57 4.79 -9.68 -4.81
CA MET A 57 4.46 -11.10 -4.74
C MET A 57 5.08 -11.90 -5.88
N ILE A 58 5.08 -11.36 -7.11
CA ILE A 58 5.76 -11.98 -8.25
C ILE A 58 7.27 -12.10 -7.96
N LYS A 59 7.90 -11.07 -7.42
CA LYS A 59 9.31 -11.13 -6.98
C LYS A 59 9.53 -12.24 -5.95
N MET A 60 8.67 -12.35 -4.93
CA MET A 60 8.76 -13.39 -3.90
C MET A 60 8.60 -14.82 -4.45
N GLN A 61 7.76 -15.01 -5.47
CA GLN A 61 7.54 -16.30 -6.10
C GLN A 61 8.70 -16.72 -7.03
N THR A 62 9.37 -15.75 -7.64
CA THR A 62 10.41 -15.98 -8.66
C THR A 62 11.84 -15.88 -8.14
N THR A 63 12.04 -15.34 -6.93
CA THR A 63 13.35 -15.21 -6.29
C THR A 63 13.85 -16.53 -5.69
N ASN A 64 15.16 -16.73 -5.72
CA ASN A 64 15.82 -17.85 -5.04
C ASN A 64 16.05 -17.56 -3.55
N ASP A 65 16.12 -16.27 -3.15
CA ASP A 65 16.30 -15.84 -1.77
C ASP A 65 15.07 -15.05 -1.30
N ARG A 66 14.09 -15.80 -0.79
CA ARG A 66 12.81 -15.24 -0.31
C ARG A 66 12.98 -14.33 0.89
N GLN A 67 14.02 -14.54 1.71
CA GLN A 67 14.19 -13.78 2.95
C GLN A 67 14.77 -12.38 2.66
N ALA A 68 15.75 -12.30 1.75
CA ALA A 68 16.26 -11.02 1.26
C ALA A 68 15.17 -10.24 0.50
N THR A 69 14.40 -10.90 -0.36
CA THR A 69 13.31 -10.24 -1.12
C THR A 69 12.18 -9.76 -0.20
N ALA A 70 11.81 -10.53 0.83
CA ALA A 70 10.81 -10.07 1.82
C ALA A 70 11.29 -8.82 2.56
N LYS A 71 12.58 -8.75 2.89
CA LYS A 71 13.20 -7.57 3.52
C LYS A 71 13.14 -6.36 2.60
N GLU A 72 13.51 -6.50 1.33
CA GLU A 72 13.42 -5.44 0.31
C GLU A 72 11.99 -4.88 0.19
N ILE A 73 10.99 -5.77 0.14
CA ILE A 73 9.58 -5.37 0.06
C ILE A 73 9.13 -4.62 1.32
N ALA A 74 9.53 -5.11 2.51
CA ALA A 74 9.18 -4.46 3.77
C ALA A 74 9.80 -3.06 3.91
N GLU A 75 11.05 -2.90 3.50
CA GLU A 75 11.74 -1.60 3.49
C GLU A 75 11.07 -0.61 2.54
N ASP A 76 10.73 -1.04 1.33
CA ASP A 76 10.08 -0.18 0.34
C ASP A 76 8.62 0.17 0.73
N LEU A 77 7.88 -0.75 1.35
CA LEU A 77 6.57 -0.44 1.94
C LEU A 77 6.67 0.60 3.06
N SER A 78 7.66 0.45 3.95
CA SER A 78 7.89 1.39 5.05
C SER A 78 8.20 2.79 4.52
N GLN A 79 9.10 2.87 3.52
CA GLN A 79 9.46 4.13 2.88
C GLN A 79 8.25 4.80 2.21
N LYS A 80 7.44 4.06 1.46
CA LYS A 80 6.23 4.60 0.81
C LYS A 80 5.21 5.13 1.83
N PHE A 81 5.05 4.43 2.95
CA PHE A 81 4.16 4.88 4.02
C PHE A 81 4.68 6.17 4.64
N ASP A 82 5.98 6.24 4.97
CA ASP A 82 6.60 7.44 5.53
C ASP A 82 6.47 8.64 4.58
N ASP A 83 6.67 8.43 3.28
CA ASP A 83 6.52 9.47 2.26
C ASP A 83 5.06 9.94 2.11
N TRP A 84 4.10 9.01 2.21
CA TRP A 84 2.68 9.34 2.23
C TRP A 84 2.28 10.15 3.47
N VAL A 85 2.77 9.78 4.65
CA VAL A 85 2.55 10.53 5.90
C VAL A 85 3.12 11.95 5.77
N LYS A 86 4.38 12.08 5.34
CA LYS A 86 5.03 13.39 5.13
C LYS A 86 4.26 14.25 4.11
N SER A 87 3.79 13.66 3.01
CA SER A 87 3.00 14.36 2.01
C SER A 87 1.68 14.89 2.57
N ARG A 88 1.00 14.11 3.43
CA ARG A 88 -0.23 14.53 4.12
C ARG A 88 0.01 15.64 5.13
N GLU A 89 1.09 15.55 5.91
CA GLU A 89 1.46 16.59 6.87
C GLU A 89 1.80 17.91 6.17
N ALA A 90 2.60 17.85 5.09
CA ALA A 90 2.90 19.01 4.26
C ALA A 90 1.65 19.60 3.57
N ALA A 91 0.69 18.77 3.15
CA ALA A 91 -0.56 19.24 2.57
C ALA A 91 -1.45 19.96 3.60
N LYS A 92 -1.43 19.55 4.88
CA LYS A 92 -2.15 20.22 5.96
C LYS A 92 -1.57 21.60 6.29
N GLU A 93 -0.23 21.75 6.27
CA GLU A 93 0.42 23.05 6.46
C GLU A 93 0.10 24.03 5.33
N ASN A 94 0.07 23.56 4.07
CA ASN A 94 -0.23 24.43 2.92
C ASN A 94 -1.71 24.87 2.86
N GLN A 95 -2.65 24.06 3.33
CA GLN A 95 -4.07 24.45 3.41
C GLN A 95 -4.36 25.47 4.53
N SER A 96 -3.54 25.56 5.59
CA SER A 96 -3.68 26.63 6.59
C SER A 96 -3.19 28.00 6.10
N ALA A 97 -2.39 28.07 5.03
CA ALA A 97 -1.86 29.32 4.52
C ALA A 97 -2.81 30.05 3.54
N GLU A 98 -3.68 29.31 2.82
CA GLU A 98 -4.62 29.92 1.87
C GLU A 98 -5.85 30.55 2.56
N ASP A 99 -6.31 30.01 3.68
CA ASP A 99 -7.48 30.56 4.41
C ASP A 99 -7.19 31.90 5.12
N THR A 100 -5.92 32.20 5.40
CA THR A 100 -5.53 33.49 6.01
C THR A 100 -5.41 34.62 4.97
N THR A 101 -5.23 34.29 3.69
CA THR A 101 -5.04 35.32 2.64
C THR A 101 -6.38 35.77 2.04
N ALA A 102 -7.42 34.92 2.03
CA ALA A 102 -8.75 35.29 1.56
C ALA A 102 -9.45 36.31 2.49
N ASN A 103 -9.25 36.21 3.81
CA ASN A 103 -9.90 37.12 4.77
C ASN A 103 -9.31 38.55 4.83
N LYS A 104 -8.11 38.79 4.27
CA LYS A 104 -7.49 40.14 4.27
C LYS A 104 -7.88 41.00 3.07
N ILE A 105 -8.44 40.41 2.02
CA ILE A 105 -8.77 41.12 0.78
C ILE A 105 -10.17 41.79 0.87
N GLU A 106 -11.08 41.29 1.71
CA GLU A 106 -12.42 41.91 1.85
C GLU A 106 -12.47 43.12 2.80
N GLU A 107 -11.64 43.19 3.85
CA GLU A 107 -11.63 44.36 4.77
C GLU A 107 -10.98 45.63 4.19
N SER A 108 -10.34 45.55 3.02
CA SER A 108 -9.68 46.70 2.37
C SER A 108 -10.58 47.45 1.37
N LYS A 109 -11.88 47.10 1.29
CA LYS A 109 -12.84 47.70 0.36
C LYS A 109 -14.06 48.37 1.01
N GLN A 110 -14.00 48.66 2.30
CA GLN A 110 -15.05 49.43 2.99
C GLN A 110 -14.57 50.82 3.41
#